data_AF-G3AH78-F1
#
_entry.id   AF-G3AH78-F1
#
_cell.length_a   1.000
_cell.length_b   1.000
_cell.length_c   1.000
_cell.angle_alpha   90.00
_cell.angle_beta   90.00
_cell.angle_gamma   90.00
#
_symmetry.space_group_name_H-M   'P 1'
#
loop_
_entity.id
_entity.type
_entity.pdbx_description
1 polymer ?
#
loop_
_entity_poly.entity_id
_entity_poly.type
_entity_poly.pdbx_seq_one_letter_code
_entity_poly.pdbx_strand_id
1 'polypeptide(L)'
;MDNSIPLTLEEFKVRISKISEAELQDQKQEQRSLLLHLVETNNELDSEIHLLHRKEIKTNEDLNDIKFYKETVLENKGVILDKVARISAINDELVARGILDEKMKSDEEEKLISEVVQKDITNVCDKKEETIDVPETNEQESEEGVYL
;
A
#
# COMPACT_ATOMS: atom_id res chain seq x y z
N MET A 1 -15.91 27.77 -6.22
CA MET A 1 -14.95 26.64 -6.12
C MET A 1 -15.69 25.47 -6.72
N ASP A 2 -15.34 25.04 -7.93
CA ASP A 2 -15.91 23.83 -8.49
C ASP A 2 -15.37 22.66 -7.68
N ASN A 3 -16.20 22.16 -6.76
CA ASN A 3 -16.00 20.87 -6.14
C ASN A 3 -16.26 19.83 -7.24
N SER A 4 -15.27 19.63 -8.11
CA SER A 4 -15.25 18.55 -9.08
C SER A 4 -15.34 17.25 -8.31
N ILE A 5 -16.55 16.70 -8.21
CA ILE A 5 -16.78 15.36 -7.70
C ILE A 5 -15.82 14.44 -8.46
N PRO A 6 -15.01 13.61 -7.77
CA PRO A 6 -14.12 12.68 -8.44
C PRO A 6 -14.94 11.80 -9.39
N LEU A 7 -14.53 11.74 -10.66
CA LEU A 7 -15.16 10.87 -11.66
C LEU A 7 -15.25 9.45 -11.11
N THR A 8 -16.41 8.83 -11.18
CA THR A 8 -16.55 7.40 -10.88
C THR A 8 -15.67 6.57 -11.84
N LEU A 9 -15.33 5.34 -11.45
CA LEU A 9 -14.55 4.45 -12.32
C LEU A 9 -15.27 4.19 -13.66
N GLU A 10 -16.60 4.16 -13.67
CA GLU A 10 -17.39 3.94 -14.88
C GLU A 10 -17.35 5.16 -15.81
N GLU A 11 -17.54 6.38 -15.26
CA GLU A 11 -17.39 7.61 -16.05
C GLU A 11 -15.96 7.77 -16.57
N PHE A 12 -14.97 7.33 -15.79
CA PHE A 12 -13.58 7.28 -16.22
C PHE A 12 -13.39 6.34 -17.42
N LYS A 13 -13.93 5.12 -17.39
CA LYS A 13 -13.91 4.17 -18.52
C LYS A 13 -14.51 4.77 -19.80
N VAL A 14 -15.67 5.42 -19.68
CA VAL A 14 -16.34 6.09 -20.80
C VAL A 14 -15.50 7.25 -21.36
N ARG A 15 -14.73 7.93 -20.52
CA ARG A 15 -13.85 9.02 -20.95
C ARG A 15 -12.63 8.50 -21.69
N ILE A 16 -11.94 7.50 -21.13
CA ILE A 16 -10.71 6.96 -21.72
C ILE A 16 -10.96 6.27 -23.07
N SER A 17 -12.17 5.74 -23.29
CA SER A 17 -12.55 5.15 -24.59
C SER A 17 -12.62 6.16 -25.74
N LYS A 18 -12.58 7.48 -25.45
CA LYS A 18 -12.76 8.56 -26.43
C LYS A 18 -11.50 9.37 -26.69
N ILE A 19 -10.43 9.15 -25.93
CA ILE A 19 -9.17 9.89 -26.05
C ILE A 19 -8.14 9.12 -26.87
N SER A 20 -7.09 9.79 -27.32
CA SER A 20 -6.01 9.17 -28.10
C SER A 20 -5.14 8.23 -27.25
N GLU A 21 -4.35 7.38 -27.92
CA GLU A 21 -3.37 6.52 -27.26
C GLU A 21 -2.33 7.33 -26.47
N ALA A 22 -1.84 8.44 -27.02
CA ALA A 22 -0.89 9.31 -26.32
C ALA A 22 -1.49 9.84 -25.02
N GLU A 23 -2.74 10.32 -25.06
CA GLU A 23 -3.44 10.78 -23.86
C GLU A 23 -3.70 9.66 -22.84
N LEU A 24 -3.95 8.42 -23.29
CA LEU A 24 -4.06 7.25 -22.39
C LEU A 24 -2.75 7.01 -21.65
N GLN A 25 -1.62 7.04 -22.36
CA GLN A 25 -0.29 6.82 -21.78
C GLN A 25 0.06 7.94 -20.80
N ASP A 26 -0.22 9.19 -21.15
CA ASP A 26 -0.01 10.34 -20.28
C ASP A 26 -0.84 10.21 -18.98
N GLN A 27 -2.13 9.86 -19.11
CA GLN A 27 -2.99 9.65 -17.94
C GLN A 27 -2.53 8.47 -17.09
N LYS A 28 -2.08 7.37 -17.70
CA LYS A 28 -1.53 6.21 -16.99
C LYS A 28 -0.30 6.60 -16.17
N GLN A 29 0.60 7.37 -16.76
CA GLN A 29 1.80 7.85 -16.08
C GLN A 29 1.48 8.84 -14.95
N GLU A 30 0.48 9.69 -15.14
CA GLU A 30 -0.04 10.59 -14.10
C GLU A 30 -0.62 9.78 -12.92
N GLN A 31 -1.52 8.82 -13.17
CA GLN A 31 -2.09 7.99 -12.12
C GLN A 31 -0.99 7.21 -11.37
N ARG A 32 0.01 6.70 -12.08
CA ARG A 32 1.16 6.00 -11.48
C ARG A 32 1.98 6.92 -10.59
N SER A 33 2.26 8.14 -11.02
CA SER A 33 3.03 9.11 -10.24
C SER A 33 2.29 9.50 -8.96
N LEU A 34 0.98 9.76 -9.07
CA LEU A 34 0.12 10.07 -7.90
C LEU A 34 0.04 8.89 -6.93
N LEU A 35 -0.09 7.67 -7.44
CA LEU A 35 -0.09 6.45 -6.63
C LEU A 35 1.20 6.32 -5.82
N LEU A 36 2.36 6.46 -6.46
CA LEU A 36 3.65 6.34 -5.76
C LEU A 36 3.84 7.46 -4.73
N HIS A 37 3.38 8.67 -5.03
CA HIS A 37 3.41 9.77 -4.08
C HIS A 37 2.53 9.50 -2.85
N LEU A 38 1.33 8.95 -3.03
CA LEU A 38 0.46 8.57 -1.91
C LEU A 38 1.08 7.50 -1.01
N VAL A 39 1.80 6.53 -1.60
CA VAL A 39 2.56 5.53 -0.84
C VAL A 39 3.66 6.20 -0.02
N GLU A 40 4.40 7.13 -0.62
CA GLU A 40 5.44 7.91 0.08
C GLU A 40 4.85 8.74 1.24
N THR A 41 3.73 9.43 1.01
CA THR A 41 3.02 10.19 2.06
C THR A 41 2.56 9.27 3.19
N ASN A 42 2.02 8.09 2.89
CA ASN A 42 1.63 7.14 3.94
C ASN A 42 2.84 6.68 4.76
N ASN A 43 3.97 6.39 4.11
CA ASN A 43 5.21 6.02 4.81
C ASN A 43 5.70 7.13 5.76
N GLU A 44 5.59 8.39 5.33
CA GLU A 44 5.92 9.56 6.16
C GLU A 44 4.98 9.64 7.37
N LEU A 45 3.67 9.52 7.15
CA LEU A 45 2.68 9.54 8.23
C LEU A 45 2.88 8.39 9.23
N ASP A 46 3.16 7.18 8.75
CA ASP A 46 3.44 6.02 9.61
C ASP A 46 4.75 6.21 10.40
N SER A 47 5.76 6.84 9.81
CA SER A 47 6.98 7.22 10.52
C SER A 47 6.71 8.23 11.63
N GLU A 48 5.88 9.24 11.39
CA GLU A 48 5.44 10.20 12.40
C GLU A 48 4.64 9.53 13.52
N ILE A 49 3.70 8.63 13.18
CA ILE A 49 2.97 7.83 14.17
C ILE A 49 3.94 7.03 15.05
N HIS A 50 4.94 6.38 14.45
CA HIS A 50 5.96 5.63 15.20
C HIS A 50 6.79 6.53 16.12
N LEU A 51 7.18 7.72 15.68
CA LEU A 51 7.91 8.69 16.50
C LEU A 51 7.06 9.15 17.69
N LEU A 52 5.79 9.48 17.48
CA LEU A 52 4.85 9.84 18.54
C LEU A 52 4.63 8.67 19.52
N HIS A 53 4.55 7.43 19.02
CA HIS A 53 4.43 6.23 19.85
C HIS A 53 5.65 6.00 20.76
N ARG A 54 6.87 6.36 20.32
CA ARG A 54 8.10 6.20 21.12
C ARG A 54 8.29 7.26 22.21
N LYS A 55 7.51 8.34 22.22
CA LYS A 55 7.55 9.32 23.31
C LYS A 55 7.18 8.66 24.65
N GLU A 56 8.04 8.85 25.66
CA GLU A 56 7.87 8.31 27.03
C GLU A 56 6.64 8.90 27.72
N ILE A 57 6.42 10.20 27.56
CA ILE A 57 5.24 10.92 28.05
C ILE A 57 4.51 11.48 26.84
N LYS A 58 3.27 11.02 26.62
CA LYS A 58 2.40 11.50 25.55
C LYS A 58 1.42 12.52 26.09
N THR A 59 1.28 13.63 25.37
CA THR A 59 0.24 14.62 25.62
C THR A 59 -1.08 14.17 24.97
N ASN A 60 -2.19 14.81 25.33
CA ASN A 60 -3.46 14.59 24.62
C ASN A 60 -3.39 15.04 23.15
N GLU A 61 -2.53 16.02 22.85
CA GLU A 61 -2.29 16.47 21.47
C GLU A 61 -1.60 15.36 20.67
N ASP A 62 -0.55 14.73 21.21
CA ASP A 62 0.11 13.59 20.56
C ASP A 62 -0.87 12.44 20.25
N LEU A 63 -1.82 12.16 21.16
CA LEU A 63 -2.83 11.12 20.94
C LEU A 63 -3.84 11.50 19.85
N ASN A 64 -4.21 12.77 19.77
CA ASN A 64 -5.09 13.28 18.71
C ASN A 64 -4.39 13.25 17.34
N ASP A 65 -3.10 13.62 17.29
CA ASP A 65 -2.29 13.59 16.07
C ASP A 65 -2.12 12.17 15.56
N ILE A 66 -1.80 11.20 16.44
CA ILE A 66 -1.75 9.77 16.08
C ILE A 66 -3.07 9.33 15.45
N LYS A 67 -4.20 9.71 16.05
CA LYS A 67 -5.52 9.34 15.54
C LYS A 67 -5.76 9.96 14.16
N PHE A 68 -5.48 11.26 14.01
CA PHE A 68 -5.65 11.97 12.75
C PHE A 68 -4.79 11.36 11.63
N TYR A 69 -3.50 11.11 11.89
CA TYR A 69 -2.61 10.50 10.90
C TYR A 69 -3.07 9.10 10.50
N LYS A 70 -3.57 8.28 11.43
CA LYS A 70 -4.13 6.95 11.11
C LYS A 70 -5.37 7.05 10.23
N GLU A 71 -6.25 8.02 10.49
CA GLU A 71 -7.42 8.28 9.66
C GLU A 71 -6.99 8.71 8.24
N THR A 72 -5.99 9.58 8.12
CA THR A 72 -5.44 10.01 6.82
C THR A 72 -4.80 8.85 6.05
N VAL A 73 -4.01 7.98 6.71
CA VAL A 73 -3.43 6.79 6.06
C VAL A 73 -4.53 5.87 5.52
N LEU A 74 -5.62 5.68 6.28
CA LEU A 74 -6.75 4.88 5.84
C LEU A 74 -7.47 5.49 4.63
N GLU A 75 -7.70 6.80 4.64
CA GLU A 75 -8.29 7.52 3.50
C GLU A 75 -7.41 7.37 2.25
N ASN A 76 -6.10 7.59 2.39
CA ASN A 76 -5.13 7.43 1.31
C ASN A 76 -5.11 6.01 0.75
N LYS A 77 -5.31 4.96 1.57
CA LYS A 77 -5.45 3.57 1.09
C LYS A 77 -6.62 3.42 0.12
N GLY A 78 -7.76 4.08 0.39
CA GLY A 78 -8.90 4.12 -0.52
C GLY A 78 -8.54 4.77 -1.86
N VAL A 79 -7.82 5.90 -1.82
CA VAL A 79 -7.36 6.59 -3.03
C VAL A 79 -6.35 5.73 -3.81
N ILE A 80 -5.42 5.07 -3.15
CA ILE A 80 -4.45 4.14 -3.76
C ILE A 80 -5.17 3.05 -4.55
N LEU A 81 -6.21 2.43 -3.97
CA LEU A 81 -7.01 1.41 -4.66
C LEU A 81 -7.72 1.97 -5.90
N ASP A 82 -8.28 3.19 -5.82
CA ASP A 82 -8.87 3.87 -6.98
C ASP A 82 -7.83 4.13 -8.09
N LYS A 83 -6.62 4.57 -7.73
CA LYS A 83 -5.53 4.79 -8.70
C LYS A 83 -5.11 3.50 -9.40
N VAL A 84 -4.98 2.40 -8.66
CA VAL A 84 -4.68 1.08 -9.24
C VAL A 84 -5.80 0.64 -10.20
N ALA A 85 -7.06 0.78 -9.78
CA ALA A 85 -8.20 0.43 -10.62
C ALA A 85 -8.27 1.26 -11.92
N ARG A 86 -7.91 2.55 -11.86
CA ARG A 86 -7.84 3.40 -13.06
C ARG A 86 -6.70 2.99 -13.99
N ILE A 87 -5.53 2.64 -13.46
CA ILE A 87 -4.42 2.14 -14.29
C ILE A 87 -4.81 0.84 -14.98
N SER A 88 -5.45 -0.09 -14.25
CA SER A 88 -5.96 -1.33 -14.84
C SER A 88 -7.02 -1.07 -15.92
N ALA A 89 -7.93 -0.13 -15.70
CA ALA A 89 -8.90 0.28 -16.74
C ALA A 89 -8.24 0.89 -17.99
N ILE A 90 -7.13 1.62 -17.84
CA ILE A 90 -6.35 2.09 -19.00
C ILE A 90 -5.71 0.90 -19.74
N ASN A 91 -5.16 -0.07 -19.00
CA ASN A 91 -4.59 -1.27 -19.61
C ASN A 91 -5.65 -2.08 -20.37
N ASP A 92 -6.84 -2.25 -19.80
CA ASP A 92 -7.98 -2.87 -20.47
C ASP A 92 -8.32 -2.17 -21.80
N GLU A 93 -8.32 -0.84 -21.80
CA GLU A 93 -8.58 -0.05 -23.01
C GLU A 93 -7.44 -0.20 -24.05
N LEU A 94 -6.18 -0.26 -23.62
CA LEU A 94 -5.04 -0.51 -24.51
C LEU A 94 -5.09 -1.91 -25.13
N VAL A 95 -5.55 -2.92 -24.38
CA VAL A 95 -5.81 -4.27 -24.89
C VAL A 95 -6.96 -4.25 -25.89
N ALA A 96 -8.07 -3.56 -25.57
CA ALA A 96 -9.21 -3.45 -26.46
C ALA A 96 -8.87 -2.79 -27.81
N ARG A 97 -7.88 -1.89 -27.83
CA ARG A 97 -7.36 -1.25 -29.05
C ARG A 97 -6.33 -2.10 -29.80
N GLY A 98 -5.91 -3.23 -29.25
CA GLY A 98 -4.86 -4.09 -29.82
C GLY A 98 -3.45 -3.50 -29.73
N ILE A 99 -3.23 -2.54 -28.83
CA ILE A 99 -1.92 -1.91 -28.57
C ILE A 99 -1.11 -2.77 -27.59
N LEU A 100 -1.81 -3.29 -26.58
CA LEU A 100 -1.25 -4.17 -25.54
C LEU A 100 -1.85 -5.57 -25.72
N ASP A 101 -1.09 -6.62 -25.40
CA ASP A 101 -1.65 -7.96 -25.25
C ASP A 101 -1.95 -8.29 -23.78
N GLU A 102 -2.76 -9.31 -23.53
CA GLU A 102 -3.19 -9.67 -22.16
C GLU A 102 -2.01 -10.08 -21.25
N LYS A 103 -0.94 -10.60 -21.85
CA LYS A 103 0.27 -10.99 -21.11
C LYS A 103 1.03 -9.75 -20.67
N MET A 104 1.26 -8.81 -21.57
CA MET A 104 1.92 -7.54 -21.28
C MET A 104 1.12 -6.74 -20.25
N LYS A 105 -0.22 -6.75 -20.33
CA LYS A 105 -1.08 -6.18 -19.29
C LYS A 105 -0.79 -6.79 -17.92
N SER A 106 -0.79 -8.13 -17.84
CA SER A 106 -0.54 -8.83 -16.59
C SER A 106 0.84 -8.51 -16.03
N ASP A 107 1.88 -8.54 -16.87
CA ASP A 107 3.26 -8.21 -16.49
C ASP A 107 3.38 -6.76 -15.97
N GLU A 108 2.69 -5.80 -16.58
CA GLU A 108 2.68 -4.40 -16.14
C GLU A 108 1.92 -4.17 -14.83
N GLU A 109 0.80 -4.86 -14.63
CA GLU A 109 0.02 -4.80 -13.39
C GLU A 109 0.78 -5.45 -12.22
N GLU A 110 1.40 -6.60 -12.45
CA GLU A 110 2.28 -7.25 -11.46
C GLU A 110 3.47 -6.37 -11.10
N LYS A 111 4.11 -5.73 -12.10
CA LYS A 111 5.21 -4.79 -11.86
C LYS A 111 4.75 -3.60 -11.03
N LEU A 112 3.58 -3.04 -11.31
CA LEU A 112 3.00 -1.94 -10.53
C LEU A 112 2.78 -2.34 -9.08
N ILE A 113 2.16 -3.50 -8.85
CA ILE A 113 1.92 -4.04 -7.50
C ILE A 113 3.26 -4.24 -6.78
N SER A 114 4.25 -4.84 -7.45
CA SER A 114 5.58 -5.05 -6.88
C SER A 114 6.25 -3.74 -6.49
N GLU A 115 6.14 -2.69 -7.30
CA GLU A 115 6.71 -1.39 -6.99
C GLU A 115 6.01 -0.71 -5.81
N VAL A 116 4.67 -0.79 -5.75
CA VAL A 116 3.90 -0.28 -4.61
C VAL A 116 4.30 -1.01 -3.33
N VAL A 117 4.36 -2.35 -3.35
CA VAL A 117 4.76 -3.17 -2.20
C VAL A 117 6.20 -2.89 -1.78
N GLN A 118 7.11 -2.69 -2.74
CA GLN A 118 8.51 -2.37 -2.43
C GLN A 118 8.66 -1.00 -1.78
N LYS A 119 7.87 -0.01 -2.23
CA LYS A 119 7.88 1.32 -1.65
C LYS A 119 7.13 1.42 -0.33
N ASP A 120 6.14 0.57 -0.09
CA ASP A 120 5.40 0.52 1.17
C ASP A 120 6.28 -0.09 2.27
N ILE A 121 6.84 0.78 3.13
CA ILE A 121 7.77 0.36 4.19
C ILE A 121 7.04 -0.26 5.39
N THR A 122 5.71 -0.09 5.49
CA THR A 122 4.91 -0.68 6.57
C THR A 122 4.88 -2.20 6.48
N ASN A 123 4.90 -2.74 5.25
CA ASN A 123 4.95 -4.17 4.95
C ASN A 123 6.23 -4.86 5.45
N VAL A 124 7.29 -4.09 5.75
CA VAL A 124 8.55 -4.59 6.31
C VAL A 124 8.56 -4.51 7.85
N CYS A 125 7.81 -3.58 8.43
CA CYS A 125 7.71 -3.40 9.89
C CYS A 125 6.87 -4.53 10.53
N ASP A 126 5.77 -4.94 9.89
CA ASP A 126 4.87 -5.96 10.41
C ASP A 126 5.48 -7.39 10.41
N LYS A 127 6.56 -7.64 9.67
CA LYS A 127 7.21 -8.96 9.59
C LYS A 127 8.29 -9.21 10.66
N LYS A 128 8.62 -8.23 11.49
CA LYS A 128 9.74 -8.34 12.46
C LYS A 128 9.32 -8.62 13.90
N GLU A 129 8.02 -8.69 14.22
CA GLU A 129 7.55 -8.88 15.60
C GLU A 129 7.11 -10.31 15.96
N GLU A 130 7.19 -11.29 15.06
CA GLU A 130 6.95 -12.71 15.38
C GLU A 130 8.26 -13.52 15.52
N THR A 131 9.10 -13.15 16.49
CA THR A 131 10.00 -14.13 17.13
C THR A 131 10.02 -13.85 18.63
N ILE A 132 8.95 -14.28 19.30
CA ILE A 132 8.99 -14.46 20.75
C ILE A 132 9.86 -15.69 20.98
N ASP A 133 11.08 -15.49 21.45
CA ASP A 133 11.92 -16.55 22.03
C ASP A 133 11.14 -17.17 23.22
N VAL A 134 10.47 -18.28 22.97
CA VAL A 134 9.96 -19.16 24.03
C VAL A 134 11.13 -20.03 24.46
N PRO A 135 11.63 -19.94 25.71
CA PRO A 135 12.64 -20.86 26.17
C PRO A 135 12.04 -22.27 26.27
N GLU A 136 12.57 -23.19 25.47
CA GLU A 136 12.28 -24.63 25.55
C GLU A 136 12.58 -25.13 26.97
N THR A 137 11.54 -25.59 27.67
CA THR A 137 11.70 -26.42 28.87
C THR A 137 12.19 -27.80 28.44
N ASN A 138 13.49 -28.05 28.58
CA ASN A 138 14.04 -29.40 28.51
C ASN A 138 13.78 -30.14 29.83
N GLU A 139 12.81 -31.03 29.82
CA GLU A 139 12.80 -32.20 30.68
C GLU A 139 13.93 -33.13 30.25
N GLN A 140 14.90 -33.40 31.13
CA GLN A 140 15.72 -34.59 31.05
C GLN A 140 15.82 -35.25 32.41
N GLU A 141 15.19 -36.42 32.46
CA GLU A 141 15.38 -37.51 33.42
C GLU A 141 16.87 -37.75 33.71
N SER A 142 17.20 -37.98 34.98
CA SER A 142 18.39 -38.73 35.35
C SER A 142 17.99 -39.80 36.35
N GLU A 143 18.02 -41.03 35.87
CA GLU A 143 17.95 -42.24 36.68
C GLU A 143 19.31 -42.55 37.35
N GLU A 144 19.19 -43.23 38.49
CA GLU A 144 20.11 -44.16 39.15
C GLU A 144 21.32 -43.68 39.98
N GLY A 145 21.31 -44.13 41.24
CA GLY A 145 22.47 -44.17 42.12
C GLY A 145 22.16 -44.58 43.57
N VAL A 146 21.87 -45.86 43.82
CA VAL A 146 21.79 -46.48 45.17
C VAL A 146 23.16 -46.46 45.85
N TYR A 147 23.25 -46.10 47.14
CA TYR A 147 24.22 -46.70 48.08
C TYR A 147 23.67 -46.72 49.53
N LEU A 148 23.43 -47.96 49.98
CA LEU A 148 23.36 -48.57 51.32
C LEU A 148 22.93 -47.74 52.54
#